data_AF-A0A2A2TA73-F1
#
_entry.id   AF-A0A2A2TA73-F1
#
_cell.length_a   1.000
_cell.length_b   1.000
_cell.length_c   1.000
_cell.angle_alpha   90.00
_cell.angle_beta   90.00
_cell.angle_gamma   90.00
#
_symmetry.space_group_name_H-M   'P 1'
#
loop_
_entity.id
_entity.type
_entity.pdbx_description
1 polymer ?
#
loop_
_entity_poly.entity_id
_entity_poly.type
_entity_poly.pdbx_seq_one_letter_code
_entity_poly.pdbx_strand_id
1 'polypeptide(L)' 'MAHARSKSDLPTKICPVCGLPFTWRKKWERCWDEVKYCSERCRRRRSQAITDD' A
#
# COMPACT_ATOMS: atom_id res chain seq x y z
N MET A 1 5.91 -32.69 -8.67
CA MET A 1 4.76 -31.82 -9.02
C MET A 1 4.94 -30.50 -8.27
N ALA A 2 5.32 -29.44 -8.99
CA ALA A 2 5.69 -28.16 -8.39
C ALA A 2 4.42 -27.38 -7.99
N HIS A 3 4.10 -27.35 -6.70
CA HIS A 3 3.09 -26.42 -6.17
C HIS A 3 3.72 -25.04 -5.92
N ALA A 4 4.29 -24.44 -6.96
CA ALA A 4 4.71 -23.05 -6.92
C ALA A 4 3.54 -22.17 -7.37
N ARG A 5 2.50 -22.02 -6.55
CA ARG A 5 1.70 -20.79 -6.64
C ARG A 5 2.56 -19.69 -6.06
N SER A 6 3.32 -19.05 -6.94
CA SER A 6 4.03 -17.80 -6.72
C SER A 6 3.12 -16.85 -5.94
N LYS A 7 3.49 -16.54 -4.69
CA LYS A 7 2.93 -15.38 -3.98
C LYS A 7 3.38 -14.05 -4.61
N SER A 8 4.08 -14.12 -5.74
CA SER A 8 4.70 -13.03 -6.50
C SER A 8 3.73 -12.28 -7.42
N ASP A 9 2.51 -12.79 -7.63
CA ASP A 9 1.50 -12.15 -8.50
C ASP A 9 0.61 -11.13 -7.76
N LEU A 10 0.90 -10.85 -6.50
CA LEU A 10 0.15 -9.88 -5.74
C LEU A 10 0.46 -8.46 -6.23
N PRO A 11 -0.55 -7.63 -6.51
CA PRO A 11 -0.31 -6.28 -6.98
C PRO A 11 0.48 -5.49 -5.94
N THR A 12 1.55 -4.84 -6.39
CA THR A 12 2.35 -3.91 -5.58
C THR A 12 2.02 -2.48 -5.96
N LYS A 13 1.89 -1.61 -4.95
CA LYS A 13 1.70 -0.17 -5.14
C LYS A 13 2.85 0.60 -4.48
N ILE A 14 3.12 1.81 -4.96
CA ILE A 14 4.11 2.70 -4.35
C ILE A 14 3.42 3.65 -3.39
N CYS A 15 3.95 3.79 -2.17
CA CYS A 15 3.44 4.76 -1.22
C CYS A 15 3.91 6.18 -1.58
N PRO A 16 3.02 7.16 -1.85
CA PRO A 16 3.42 8.52 -2.23
C PRO A 16 4.04 9.34 -1.10
N VAL A 17 4.10 8.79 0.12
CA VAL A 17 4.60 9.49 1.33
C VAL A 17 6.00 9.05 1.70
N CYS A 18 6.32 7.76 1.53
CA CYS A 18 7.65 7.22 1.83
C CYS A 18 8.39 6.67 0.60
N GLY A 19 7.74 6.61 -0.57
CA GLY A 19 8.32 6.07 -1.80
C GLY A 19 8.52 4.55 -1.80
N LEU A 20 8.15 3.85 -0.73
CA LEU A 20 8.39 2.41 -0.62
C LEU A 20 7.30 1.59 -1.34
N PRO A 21 7.68 0.53 -2.06
CA PRO A 21 6.72 -0.43 -2.61
C PRO A 21 6.07 -1.22 -1.48
N PHE A 22 4.78 -1.47 -1.59
CA PHE A 22 4.04 -2.32 -0.68
C PHE A 22 3.12 -3.27 -1.44
N THR A 23 3.10 -4.53 -1.02
CA THR A 23 2.32 -5.59 -1.67
C THR A 23 0.92 -5.67 -1.09
N TRP A 24 -0.05 -6.09 -1.92
CA TRP A 24 -1.39 -6.44 -1.49
C TRP A 24 -1.40 -7.33 -0.25
N ARG A 25 -2.38 -7.09 0.64
CA ARG A 25 -2.60 -7.86 1.86
C ARG A 25 -4.06 -8.26 1.91
N LYS A 26 -4.35 -9.44 2.47
CA LYS A 26 -5.73 -9.97 2.60
C LYS A 26 -6.70 -9.00 3.28
N LYS A 27 -6.24 -8.21 4.26
CA LYS A 27 -7.05 -7.18 4.93
C LYS A 27 -7.53 -6.05 4.00
N TRP A 28 -6.95 -5.93 2.82
CA TRP A 28 -7.25 -4.90 1.82
C TRP A 28 -8.09 -5.44 0.67
N GLU A 29 -8.52 -6.69 0.70
CA GLU A 29 -9.29 -7.32 -0.37
C GLU A 29 -10.48 -6.47 -0.85
N ARG A 30 -11.20 -5.82 0.08
CA ARG A 30 -12.38 -5.02 -0.22
C ARG A 30 -12.12 -3.54 -0.53
N CYS A 31 -10.94 -3.03 -0.21
CA CYS A 31 -10.62 -1.60 -0.30
C CYS A 31 -9.27 -1.34 -0.99
N TRP A 32 -8.73 -2.33 -1.69
CA TRP A 32 -7.40 -2.25 -2.31
C TRP A 32 -7.28 -1.07 -3.26
N ASP A 33 -8.33 -0.78 -4.03
CA ASP A 33 -8.41 0.37 -4.92
C ASP A 33 -8.26 1.72 -4.19
N GLU A 34 -8.82 1.82 -2.98
CA GLU A 34 -8.68 3.02 -2.12
C GLU A 34 -7.34 3.08 -1.37
N VAL A 35 -6.68 1.93 -1.16
CA VAL A 35 -5.40 1.85 -0.45
C VAL A 35 -4.27 2.39 -1.33
N LYS A 36 -3.86 3.63 -1.04
CA LYS A 36 -2.73 4.33 -1.67
C LYS A 36 -1.47 4.39 -0.79
N TYR A 37 -1.60 4.07 0.50
CA TYR A 37 -0.54 4.26 1.50
C TYR A 37 -0.14 2.92 2.14
N CYS A 38 1.15 2.71 2.35
CA CYS A 38 1.68 1.47 2.95
C CYS A 38 1.24 1.26 4.41
N SER A 39 0.89 2.35 5.10
CA SER A 39 0.53 2.38 6.52
C SER A 39 -0.40 3.55 6.83
N GLU A 40 -1.12 3.45 7.94
CA GLU A 40 -1.97 4.55 8.44
C GLU A 40 -1.13 5.77 8.81
N ARG A 41 0.10 5.58 9.32
CA ARG A 41 1.06 6.67 9.57
C ARG A 41 1.30 7.51 8.31
N CYS A 42 1.51 6.86 7.17
CA CYS A 42 1.70 7.55 5.90
C CYS A 42 0.43 8.30 5.47
N ARG A 43 -0.75 7.68 5.62
CA ARG A 43 -2.04 8.33 5.36
C ARG A 43 -2.19 9.62 6.18
N ARG A 44 -1.95 9.55 7.50
CA ARG A 44 -2.08 10.70 8.41
C ARG A 44 -1.05 11.81 8.10
N ARG A 45 0.18 11.45 7.72
CA ARG A 45 1.23 12.42 7.37
C ARG A 45 0.89 13.25 6.14
N ARG A 46 0.23 12.66 5.12
CA ARG A 46 -0.25 13.42 3.96
C ARG A 46 -1.33 14.43 4.33
N SER A 47 -2.21 14.10 5.28
CA SER A 47 -3.24 15.02 5.77
C SER A 47 -2.68 16.23 6.51
N GLN A 48 -1.53 16.09 7.18
CA GLN A 48 -0.88 17.20 7.90
C GLN A 48 -0.02 18.10 7.01
N ALA A 49 0.44 17.59 5.85
CA ALA A 49 1.30 18.34 4.93
C ALA A 49 0.59 19.46 4.14
N ILE A 50 -0.70 19.74 4.43
CA ILE A 50 -1.49 20.78 3.75
C ILE A 50 -1.62 22.05 4.62
N THR A 51 -1.07 22.03 5.84
CA THR A 51 -1.07 23.17 6.77
C THR A 51 0.34 23.46 7.24
N ASP A 52 1.18 23.93 6.33
CA ASP A 52 2.44 24.61 6.66
C ASP A 52 2.73 25.63 5.54
N ASP A 53 2.07 26.78 5.64
CA ASP A 53 2.54 28.11 5.19
C ASP A 53 2.04 29.13 6.23
#